data_AF-A0A9N7R6Q4-F1
#
_entry.id   AF-A0A9N7R6Q4-F1
#
_cell.length_a   1.000
_cell.length_b   1.000
_cell.length_c   1.000
_cell.angle_alpha   90.00
_cell.angle_beta   90.00
_cell.angle_gamma   90.00
#
_symmetry.space_group_name_H-M   'P 1'
#
loop_
_entity.id
_entity.type
_entity.pdbx_description
1 polymer ?
#
loop_
_entity_poly.entity_id
_entity_poly.type
_entity_poly.pdbx_seq_one_letter_code
_entity_poly.pdbx_strand_id
1 'polypeptide(L)'
;MFRTRIWLQIHNRKDRSAKKSRSRPTNDLKNIKVQPTGTDCGGDRGGGDRGDSSKRRIGLPGINSNHDIVRKRRKTSEINGSRDTNVDRISELPEPIIHHIFTCLKCSKDVARTSILSKKWRNTFSSYLNFDFDERWFRAPKAVGKRTRKARELQKEKFKCYVNRSIATRLEPVPSIDKFRLYVNNMDIRLKECMEKWVCDAVDKNVKELDIQLNGKHFTYGKNFILPRVVLLSTSIASLKLSGYILFGFTPICMSNLRELSIKDTLMINKAVITKFEKCCPLIEVLRLVHCRGIFDISIPSLKKLRRVEVHECHKVSYIEIASPKLESFSFHAEKNQECKINLEILGSLKNLTLKDYRMTETGLQGFLSKTPVLEKLVLFKCAKLRRLTILSDRLRSLALFNCYKLQELNIDAPNLSSLQYSGHRVPFSSMNIPGLREAKFSFGPATRTNQHLVEYQRHFMDFDRSKGFKLIVHSKQSMTIYEDPREALEAQNFFCNLELTTSLRRVTKIVDDWLRESHGRCIVLVSASSELIQLTQKIIMGTEDNPTCCRFHSNKCWRHYIEDVTTRNLACSDRIYYDFKWKIRHRSSEP
;
A
#
# COMPACT_ATOMS: atom_id res chain seq x y z
N MET A 1 9.61 -2.34 -2.47
CA MET A 1 9.71 -0.88 -2.23
C MET A 1 8.36 -0.16 -2.10
N PHE A 2 7.31 -0.48 -2.88
CA PHE A 2 6.01 0.21 -2.78
C PHE A 2 5.23 0.00 -1.46
N ARG A 3 5.33 -1.18 -0.82
CA ARG A 3 4.64 -1.46 0.45
C ARG A 3 5.22 -0.70 1.66
N THR A 4 6.53 -0.44 1.66
CA THR A 4 7.23 0.25 2.75
C THR A 4 7.01 1.78 2.72
N ARG A 5 6.91 2.38 1.53
CA ARG A 5 6.62 3.83 1.35
C ARG A 5 5.20 4.22 1.80
N ILE A 6 4.21 3.39 1.51
CA ILE A 6 2.81 3.62 1.97
C ILE A 6 2.74 3.66 3.50
N TRP A 7 3.56 2.85 4.19
CA TRP A 7 3.56 2.75 5.65
C TRP A 7 4.18 3.97 6.35
N LEU A 8 5.31 4.50 5.84
CA LEU A 8 5.93 5.72 6.36
C LEU A 8 5.05 6.96 6.18
N GLN A 9 4.31 7.06 5.06
CA GLN A 9 3.39 8.18 4.82
C GLN A 9 2.12 8.15 5.70
N ILE A 10 1.60 6.97 6.03
CA ILE A 10 0.41 6.84 6.89
C ILE A 10 0.74 7.20 8.35
N HIS A 11 1.91 6.82 8.86
CA HIS A 11 2.28 7.09 10.26
C HIS A 11 2.60 8.57 10.52
N ASN A 12 3.30 9.23 9.59
CA ASN A 12 3.57 10.67 9.68
C ASN A 12 2.29 11.53 9.67
N ARG A 13 1.17 11.02 9.14
CA ARG A 13 -0.14 11.70 9.21
C ARG A 13 -0.84 11.52 10.56
N LYS A 14 -0.72 10.35 11.21
CA LYS A 14 -1.31 10.10 12.55
C LYS A 14 -0.55 10.84 13.67
N ASP A 15 0.77 10.96 13.59
CA ASP A 15 1.54 11.72 14.60
C ASP A 15 1.30 13.24 14.52
N ARG A 16 0.84 13.77 13.37
CA ARG A 16 0.38 15.15 13.25
C ARG A 16 -1.01 15.39 13.84
N SER A 17 -1.90 14.39 13.87
CA SER A 17 -3.21 14.53 14.51
C SER A 17 -3.15 14.41 16.03
N ALA A 18 -2.18 13.66 16.57
CA ALA A 18 -2.00 13.50 18.01
C ALA A 18 -1.36 14.72 18.71
N LYS A 19 -0.82 15.71 17.96
CA LYS A 19 -0.21 16.92 18.50
C LYS A 19 -1.14 18.15 18.53
N LYS A 20 -2.41 18.00 18.14
CA LYS A 20 -3.45 19.05 18.28
C LYS A 20 -4.51 18.64 19.32
N SER A 21 -4.08 18.50 20.57
CA SER A 21 -4.99 18.53 21.71
C SER A 21 -4.20 19.07 22.91
N ARG A 22 -4.17 20.40 23.05
CA ARG A 22 -3.79 21.06 24.30
C ARG A 22 -5.03 21.76 24.86
N SER A 23 -5.35 21.33 26.07
CA SER A 23 -6.20 21.88 27.13
C SER A 23 -6.60 23.36 27.04
N ARG A 24 -7.87 23.64 27.36
CA ARG A 24 -8.32 24.92 27.96
C ARG A 24 -8.83 24.64 29.38
N PRO A 25 -8.60 25.55 30.35
CA PRO A 25 -8.95 25.36 31.75
C PRO A 25 -10.40 25.78 32.06
N THR A 26 -10.87 25.29 33.21
CA THR A 26 -12.14 25.53 33.89
C THR A 26 -12.27 26.97 34.43
N ASN A 27 -13.49 27.51 34.43
CA ASN A 27 -14.02 28.33 35.52
C ASN A 27 -15.55 28.50 35.42
N ASP A 28 -16.17 28.45 36.60
CA ASP A 28 -17.59 28.54 36.92
C ASP A 28 -18.21 29.93 36.67
N LEU A 29 -19.52 29.98 36.43
CA LEU A 29 -20.54 30.55 37.36
C LEU A 29 -21.89 30.87 36.68
N LYS A 30 -22.95 30.45 37.40
CA LYS A 30 -24.27 31.08 37.59
C LYS A 30 -25.37 30.93 36.52
N ASN A 31 -26.31 30.03 36.87
CA ASN A 31 -27.74 30.27 37.10
C ASN A 31 -28.49 31.26 36.19
N ILE A 32 -29.62 30.81 35.62
CA ILE A 32 -30.95 31.16 36.12
C ILE A 32 -31.96 30.11 35.62
N LYS A 33 -32.71 29.56 36.59
CA LYS A 33 -33.95 28.80 36.42
C LYS A 33 -35.05 29.75 35.95
N VAL A 34 -35.94 29.32 35.05
CA VAL A 34 -37.38 29.36 35.31
C VAL A 34 -38.01 28.07 34.74
N GLN A 35 -38.90 27.54 35.54
CA GLN A 35 -39.51 26.23 35.54
C GLN A 35 -40.95 26.33 34.96
N PRO A 36 -41.81 25.30 35.02
CA PRO A 36 -42.56 24.80 33.87
C PRO A 36 -44.09 24.84 34.10
N THR A 37 -44.87 24.29 33.18
CA THR A 37 -46.10 23.50 33.44
C THR A 37 -46.40 22.76 32.12
N GLY A 38 -46.57 21.43 32.12
CA GLY A 38 -47.81 20.72 32.47
C GLY A 38 -48.74 20.77 31.24
N THR A 39 -49.33 19.72 30.68
CA THR A 39 -49.87 18.45 31.19
C THR A 39 -50.38 17.73 29.90
N ASP A 40 -49.99 16.48 29.66
CA ASP A 40 -50.80 15.26 29.83
C ASP A 40 -51.69 14.80 28.65
N CYS A 41 -51.58 13.48 28.43
CA CYS A 41 -52.62 12.51 28.01
C CYS A 41 -53.19 12.47 26.57
N GLY A 42 -52.87 11.37 25.86
CA GLY A 42 -53.85 10.28 25.67
C GLY A 42 -54.53 10.08 24.29
N GLY A 43 -54.63 8.81 23.87
CA GLY A 43 -55.67 8.23 22.99
C GLY A 43 -55.46 8.42 21.48
N ASP A 44 -55.13 7.44 20.64
CA ASP A 44 -55.73 6.12 20.30
C ASP A 44 -56.95 6.20 19.33
N ARG A 45 -56.78 5.51 18.18
CA ARG A 45 -57.74 4.95 17.19
C ARG A 45 -58.57 5.85 16.24
N GLY A 46 -58.49 5.48 14.94
CA GLY A 46 -59.66 4.95 14.21
C GLY A 46 -60.10 5.66 12.91
N GLY A 47 -60.24 4.86 11.83
CA GLY A 47 -61.07 5.13 10.63
C GLY A 47 -60.39 5.97 9.53
N GLY A 48 -60.48 5.70 8.23
CA GLY A 48 -61.39 4.82 7.50
C GLY A 48 -62.18 5.61 6.44
N ASP A 49 -61.71 5.52 5.19
CA ASP A 49 -62.51 5.40 3.95
C ASP A 49 -62.96 6.63 3.12
N ARG A 50 -63.03 6.38 1.79
CA ARG A 50 -63.65 7.11 0.63
C ARG A 50 -62.87 8.32 0.07
N GLY A 51 -62.46 8.38 -1.21
CA GLY A 51 -63.21 8.23 -2.48
C GLY A 51 -63.90 9.58 -2.80
N ASP A 52 -63.86 10.24 -3.96
CA ASP A 52 -63.43 9.97 -5.34
C ASP A 52 -63.38 11.33 -6.09
N SER A 53 -62.60 11.40 -7.17
CA SER A 53 -62.76 12.22 -8.39
C SER A 53 -62.99 13.76 -8.34
N SER A 54 -62.13 14.53 -9.03
CA SER A 54 -62.59 15.36 -10.17
C SER A 54 -61.46 15.95 -11.03
N LYS A 55 -61.63 15.66 -12.32
CA LYS A 55 -60.99 16.10 -13.57
C LYS A 55 -60.64 17.60 -13.67
N ARG A 56 -59.55 17.91 -14.37
CA ARG A 56 -59.54 18.86 -15.51
C ARG A 56 -58.43 18.48 -16.52
N ARG A 57 -58.86 18.14 -17.73
CA ARG A 57 -58.07 18.03 -18.97
C ARG A 57 -57.95 19.41 -19.63
N ILE A 58 -56.93 19.57 -20.47
CA ILE A 58 -56.88 20.11 -21.85
C ILE A 58 -55.36 20.24 -22.13
N GLY A 59 -54.70 19.67 -23.14
CA GLY A 59 -55.08 19.06 -24.40
C GLY A 59 -54.07 19.57 -25.44
N LEU A 60 -53.26 18.70 -26.07
CA LEU A 60 -52.50 19.03 -27.28
C LEU A 60 -52.30 17.75 -28.12
N PRO A 61 -52.43 17.81 -29.46
CA PRO A 61 -52.59 16.65 -30.33
C PRO A 61 -51.27 16.05 -30.80
N GLY A 62 -51.29 14.76 -31.11
CA GLY A 62 -50.21 14.09 -31.82
C GLY A 62 -50.30 14.27 -33.33
N ILE A 63 -49.21 13.96 -34.02
CA ILE A 63 -49.14 13.29 -35.33
C ILE A 63 -47.75 12.64 -35.44
N ASN A 64 -47.75 11.37 -35.83
CA ASN A 64 -46.59 10.53 -36.12
C ASN A 64 -45.86 10.99 -37.39
N SER A 65 -44.55 10.76 -37.47
CA SER A 65 -43.97 10.05 -38.62
C SER A 65 -42.51 9.64 -38.37
N ASN A 66 -42.22 8.44 -38.84
CA ASN A 66 -40.92 7.78 -38.87
C ASN A 66 -39.87 8.59 -39.63
N HIS A 67 -38.61 8.57 -39.16
CA HIS A 67 -37.48 8.63 -40.07
C HIS A 67 -36.27 7.86 -39.51
N ASP A 68 -35.92 6.81 -40.25
CA ASP A 68 -34.65 6.10 -40.23
C ASP A 68 -33.47 7.07 -40.34
N ILE A 69 -32.54 7.01 -39.37
CA ILE A 69 -31.22 7.62 -39.52
C ILE A 69 -30.21 6.52 -39.83
N VAL A 70 -30.06 6.31 -41.13
CA VAL A 70 -28.96 5.61 -41.80
C VAL A 70 -27.61 6.12 -41.28
N ARG A 71 -26.80 5.20 -40.73
CA ARG A 71 -25.37 5.46 -40.42
C ARG A 71 -24.60 5.68 -41.73
N LYS A 72 -24.32 6.95 -42.04
CA LYS A 72 -23.44 7.38 -43.14
C LYS A 72 -22.05 6.72 -43.01
N ARG A 73 -21.78 5.71 -43.84
CA ARG A 73 -20.41 5.28 -44.20
C ARG A 73 -19.80 6.37 -45.08
N ARG A 74 -18.70 6.99 -44.63
CA ARG A 74 -17.86 7.82 -45.51
C ARG A 74 -17.11 6.90 -46.47
N LYS A 75 -17.39 7.07 -47.77
CA LYS A 75 -16.68 6.47 -48.90
C LYS A 75 -15.43 7.34 -49.13
N THR A 76 -14.24 6.80 -48.89
CA THR A 76 -12.97 7.44 -49.25
C THR A 76 -12.69 7.18 -50.72
N SER A 77 -12.44 8.25 -51.46
CA SER A 77 -12.06 8.28 -52.86
C SER A 77 -10.69 7.64 -53.08
N GLU A 78 -10.58 6.88 -54.17
CA GLU A 78 -9.36 6.25 -54.66
C GLU A 78 -8.30 7.30 -55.01
N ILE A 79 -7.14 7.19 -54.40
CA ILE A 79 -5.88 7.76 -54.89
C ILE A 79 -4.87 6.62 -54.88
N ASN A 80 -4.42 6.23 -56.07
CA ASN A 80 -3.35 5.25 -56.28
C ASN A 80 -2.02 5.79 -55.75
N GLY A 81 -1.45 5.14 -54.74
CA GLY A 81 -0.10 5.41 -54.23
C GLY A 81 0.31 4.38 -53.17
N SER A 82 1.32 3.57 -53.51
CA SER A 82 2.08 2.62 -52.67
C SER A 82 1.31 1.75 -51.67
N ARG A 83 1.20 0.44 -51.96
CA ARG A 83 0.89 -0.60 -50.97
C ARG A 83 2.02 -0.68 -49.93
N ASP A 84 2.00 0.21 -48.94
CA ASP A 84 2.55 -0.13 -47.65
C ASP A 84 1.49 -0.97 -46.95
N THR A 85 1.65 -2.30 -47.02
CA THR A 85 0.80 -3.21 -46.26
C THR A 85 1.03 -2.87 -44.80
N ASN A 86 0.16 -2.04 -44.22
CA ASN A 86 0.08 -1.79 -42.80
C ASN A 86 -0.44 -3.07 -42.15
N VAL A 87 0.42 -4.10 -42.12
CA VAL A 87 0.11 -5.42 -41.58
C VAL A 87 -0.20 -5.20 -40.11
N ASP A 88 -1.45 -5.48 -39.72
CA ASP A 88 -1.89 -5.36 -38.34
C ASP A 88 -1.34 -6.53 -37.52
N ARG A 89 -0.05 -6.44 -37.20
CA ARG A 89 0.69 -7.45 -36.43
C ARG A 89 0.13 -7.63 -35.02
N ILE A 90 -0.58 -6.63 -34.47
CA ILE A 90 -1.18 -6.70 -33.14
C ILE A 90 -2.43 -7.57 -33.17
N SER A 91 -3.28 -7.43 -34.19
CA SER A 91 -4.46 -8.26 -34.37
C SER A 91 -4.15 -9.72 -34.67
N GLU A 92 -2.98 -9.99 -35.29
CA GLU A 92 -2.55 -11.34 -35.69
C GLU A 92 -1.92 -12.16 -34.55
N LEU A 93 -1.54 -11.54 -33.42
CA LEU A 93 -0.86 -12.22 -32.32
C LEU A 93 -1.59 -13.50 -31.86
N PRO A 94 -0.87 -14.61 -31.62
CA PRO A 94 -1.44 -15.83 -31.05
C PRO A 94 -2.11 -15.58 -29.70
N GLU A 95 -3.21 -16.28 -29.42
CA GLU A 95 -3.97 -16.15 -28.16
C GLU A 95 -3.09 -16.33 -26.90
N PRO A 96 -2.12 -17.26 -26.83
CA PRO A 96 -1.23 -17.38 -25.67
C PRO A 96 -0.41 -16.10 -25.40
N ILE A 97 0.01 -15.40 -26.45
CA ILE A 97 0.77 -14.14 -26.33
C ILE A 97 -0.17 -13.02 -25.87
N ILE A 98 -1.40 -12.96 -26.38
CA ILE A 98 -2.41 -12.00 -25.94
C ILE A 98 -2.73 -12.21 -24.45
N HIS A 99 -2.89 -13.46 -24.00
CA HIS A 99 -3.06 -13.80 -22.59
C HIS A 99 -1.86 -13.37 -21.75
N HIS A 100 -0.64 -13.59 -22.22
CA HIS A 100 0.56 -13.10 -21.55
C HIS A 100 0.55 -11.57 -21.41
N ILE A 101 0.20 -10.84 -22.47
CA ILE A 101 0.05 -9.38 -22.43
C ILE A 101 -1.00 -8.98 -21.39
N PHE A 102 -2.14 -9.68 -21.30
CA PHE A 102 -3.16 -9.41 -20.27
C PHE A 102 -2.60 -9.53 -18.86
N THR A 103 -1.72 -10.51 -18.59
CA THR A 103 -1.07 -10.65 -17.27
C THR A 103 -0.09 -9.52 -16.97
N CYS A 104 0.47 -8.86 -17.98
CA CYS A 104 1.36 -7.71 -17.82
C CYS A 104 0.61 -6.38 -17.59
N LEU A 105 -0.70 -6.33 -17.89
CA LEU A 105 -1.52 -5.15 -17.70
C LEU A 105 -1.88 -4.95 -16.23
N LYS A 106 -1.94 -3.67 -15.81
CA LYS A 106 -2.03 -3.30 -14.39
C LYS A 106 -3.38 -3.65 -13.76
N CYS A 107 -4.46 -3.67 -14.54
CA CYS A 107 -5.80 -4.00 -14.03
C CYS A 107 -6.72 -4.55 -15.13
N SER A 108 -7.78 -5.25 -14.72
CA SER A 108 -8.78 -5.85 -15.61
C SER A 108 -9.46 -4.85 -16.55
N LYS A 109 -9.55 -3.58 -16.14
CA LYS A 109 -10.05 -2.49 -16.99
C LYS A 109 -9.18 -2.26 -18.21
N ASP A 110 -7.85 -2.28 -18.04
CA ASP A 110 -6.92 -2.08 -19.15
C ASP A 110 -7.01 -3.27 -20.12
N VAL A 111 -7.13 -4.48 -19.58
CA VAL A 111 -7.37 -5.71 -20.35
C VAL A 111 -8.68 -5.60 -21.15
N ALA A 112 -9.79 -5.21 -20.53
CA ALA A 112 -11.06 -5.00 -21.23
C ALA A 112 -10.97 -3.93 -22.34
N ARG A 113 -10.16 -2.87 -22.15
CA ARG A 113 -9.97 -1.85 -23.20
C ARG A 113 -9.26 -2.39 -24.43
N THR A 114 -8.44 -3.41 -24.30
CA THR A 114 -7.79 -4.05 -25.45
C THR A 114 -8.77 -4.87 -26.31
N SER A 115 -9.98 -5.17 -25.81
CA SER A 115 -11.00 -5.90 -26.58
C SER A 115 -11.55 -5.12 -27.80
N ILE A 116 -11.17 -3.85 -27.94
CA ILE A 116 -11.52 -3.02 -29.10
C ILE A 116 -10.50 -3.14 -30.23
N LEU A 117 -9.31 -3.69 -29.97
CA LEU A 117 -8.22 -3.77 -30.94
C LEU A 117 -8.59 -4.70 -32.10
N SER A 118 -9.15 -5.87 -31.81
CA SER A 118 -9.61 -6.81 -32.83
C SER A 118 -10.65 -7.78 -32.31
N LYS A 119 -11.31 -8.53 -33.21
CA LYS A 119 -12.22 -9.63 -32.83
C LYS A 119 -11.49 -10.71 -32.03
N LYS A 120 -10.23 -11.01 -32.38
CA LYS A 120 -9.39 -12.00 -31.69
C LYS A 120 -9.11 -11.59 -30.25
N TRP A 121 -8.73 -10.32 -30.03
CA TRP A 121 -8.52 -9.78 -28.69
C TRP A 121 -9.80 -9.77 -27.86
N ARG A 122 -10.95 -9.50 -28.48
CA ARG A 122 -12.26 -9.59 -27.82
C ARG A 122 -12.59 -11.03 -27.41
N ASN A 123 -12.35 -12.01 -28.29
CA ASN A 123 -12.59 -13.42 -27.99
C ASN A 123 -11.64 -13.93 -26.90
N THR A 124 -10.36 -13.53 -26.96
CA THR A 124 -9.35 -13.85 -25.93
C THR A 124 -9.69 -13.18 -24.59
N PHE A 125 -10.35 -12.02 -24.61
CA PHE A 125 -10.87 -11.40 -23.39
C PHE A 125 -12.03 -12.20 -22.77
N SER A 126 -12.81 -12.93 -23.57
CA SER A 126 -13.85 -13.84 -23.05
C SER A 126 -13.24 -15.01 -22.28
N SER A 127 -12.06 -15.50 -22.67
CA SER A 127 -11.28 -16.49 -21.92
C SER A 127 -10.45 -15.90 -20.77
N TYR A 128 -10.55 -14.59 -20.50
CA TYR A 128 -9.87 -13.95 -19.37
C TYR A 128 -10.70 -14.08 -18.07
N LEU A 129 -10.36 -15.09 -17.27
CA LEU A 129 -11.11 -15.55 -16.08
C LEU A 129 -10.76 -14.81 -14.78
N ASN A 130 -10.28 -13.56 -14.88
CA ASN A 130 -9.99 -12.69 -13.75
C ASN A 130 -11.06 -11.60 -13.62
N PHE A 131 -11.86 -11.70 -12.57
CA PHE A 131 -12.92 -10.77 -12.24
C PHE A 131 -12.48 -9.86 -11.09
N ASP A 132 -12.45 -8.56 -11.32
CA ASP A 132 -12.14 -7.55 -10.31
C ASP A 132 -13.29 -6.54 -10.23
N PHE A 133 -14.05 -6.64 -9.15
CA PHE A 133 -15.21 -5.81 -8.87
C PHE A 133 -14.86 -4.81 -7.77
N ASP A 134 -14.46 -3.61 -8.16
CA ASP A 134 -14.09 -2.55 -7.21
C ASP A 134 -15.11 -1.40 -7.19
N GLU A 135 -15.88 -1.31 -6.10
CA GLU A 135 -16.89 -0.27 -5.91
C GLU A 135 -16.29 1.16 -5.96
N ARG A 136 -14.98 1.33 -5.75
CA ARG A 136 -14.32 2.64 -5.82
C ARG A 136 -14.39 3.24 -7.22
N TRP A 137 -14.53 2.43 -8.27
CA TRP A 137 -14.64 2.90 -9.66
C TRP A 137 -15.92 3.69 -9.94
N PHE A 138 -16.96 3.47 -9.13
CA PHE A 138 -18.26 4.11 -9.29
C PHE A 138 -18.37 5.41 -8.48
N ARG A 139 -17.28 5.83 -7.82
CA ARG A 139 -17.23 7.08 -7.06
C ARG A 139 -17.22 8.27 -8.02
N ALA A 140 -18.25 9.12 -7.94
CA ALA A 140 -18.26 10.42 -8.62
C ALA A 140 -17.04 11.30 -8.21
N PRO A 141 -16.55 12.20 -9.08
CA PRO A 141 -15.55 13.20 -8.71
C PRO A 141 -15.95 13.93 -7.42
N LYS A 142 -14.97 14.35 -6.61
CA LYS A 142 -15.23 15.11 -5.39
C LYS A 142 -15.71 16.52 -5.78
N ALA A 143 -16.99 16.69 -6.09
CA ALA A 143 -17.63 18.00 -5.97
C ALA A 143 -17.51 18.46 -4.52
N VAL A 144 -17.28 19.75 -4.32
CA VAL A 144 -17.12 20.42 -3.03
C VAL A 144 -18.45 20.29 -2.26
N GLY A 145 -18.59 19.23 -1.46
CA GLY A 145 -19.80 18.98 -0.68
C GLY A 145 -19.86 17.58 -0.07
N LYS A 146 -20.54 17.43 1.08
CA LYS A 146 -20.87 16.11 1.64
C LYS A 146 -21.85 15.41 0.68
N ARG A 147 -21.46 14.26 0.13
CA ARG A 147 -22.34 13.46 -0.74
C ARG A 147 -23.67 13.16 -0.05
N THR A 148 -24.77 13.44 -0.74
CA THR A 148 -26.13 13.07 -0.32
C THR A 148 -26.28 11.55 -0.24
N ARG A 149 -27.19 11.07 0.63
CA ARG A 149 -27.51 9.64 0.78
C ARG A 149 -27.93 9.02 -0.57
N LYS A 150 -28.79 9.71 -1.32
CA LYS A 150 -29.30 9.30 -2.65
C LYS A 150 -28.18 9.05 -3.67
N ALA A 151 -27.15 9.89 -3.69
CA ALA A 151 -26.00 9.70 -4.59
C ALA A 151 -25.19 8.44 -4.26
N ARG A 152 -25.11 8.05 -2.97
CA ARG A 152 -24.45 6.79 -2.56
C ARG A 152 -25.29 5.58 -2.94
N GLU A 153 -26.61 5.67 -2.82
CA GLU A 153 -27.53 4.60 -3.22
C GLU A 153 -27.46 4.35 -4.73
N LEU A 154 -27.53 5.40 -5.55
CA LEU A 154 -27.37 5.27 -7.00
C LEU A 154 -26.00 4.70 -7.40
N GLN A 155 -24.93 5.08 -6.68
CA GLN A 155 -23.60 4.49 -6.89
C GLN A 155 -23.62 2.98 -6.64
N LYS A 156 -24.25 2.53 -5.55
CA LYS A 156 -24.35 1.11 -5.19
C LYS A 156 -25.19 0.33 -6.17
N GLU A 157 -26.29 0.90 -6.65
CA GLU A 157 -27.12 0.27 -7.69
C GLU A 157 -26.37 0.12 -9.01
N LYS A 158 -25.64 1.16 -9.46
CA LYS A 158 -24.79 1.05 -10.66
C LYS A 158 -23.73 -0.05 -10.52
N PHE A 159 -23.12 -0.15 -9.34
CA PHE A 159 -22.17 -1.23 -9.05
C PHE A 159 -22.85 -2.60 -9.07
N LYS A 160 -23.99 -2.76 -8.40
CA LYS A 160 -24.78 -3.99 -8.38
C LYS A 160 -25.18 -4.44 -9.79
N CYS A 161 -25.73 -3.54 -10.60
CA CYS A 161 -26.09 -3.83 -11.99
C CYS A 161 -24.87 -4.24 -12.82
N TYR A 162 -23.71 -3.61 -12.60
CA TYR A 162 -22.46 -3.98 -13.27
C TYR A 162 -21.99 -5.39 -12.90
N VAL A 163 -22.00 -5.74 -11.61
CA VAL A 163 -21.60 -7.07 -11.14
C VAL A 163 -22.57 -8.13 -11.67
N ASN A 164 -23.88 -7.93 -11.51
CA ASN A 164 -24.91 -8.85 -12.02
C ASN A 164 -24.77 -9.09 -13.53
N ARG A 165 -24.61 -8.01 -14.31
CA ARG A 165 -24.42 -8.11 -15.77
C ARG A 165 -23.14 -8.86 -16.09
N SER A 166 -22.05 -8.61 -15.38
CA SER A 166 -20.78 -9.29 -15.60
C SER A 166 -20.85 -10.78 -15.28
N ILE A 167 -21.55 -11.14 -14.20
CA ILE A 167 -21.79 -12.54 -13.83
C ILE A 167 -22.63 -13.25 -14.89
N ALA A 168 -23.78 -12.69 -15.26
CA ALA A 168 -24.65 -13.29 -16.28
C ALA A 168 -23.97 -13.41 -17.65
N THR A 169 -23.18 -12.41 -18.08
CA THR A 169 -22.61 -12.40 -19.44
C THR A 169 -21.29 -13.14 -19.58
N ARG A 170 -20.50 -13.26 -18.50
CA ARG A 170 -19.12 -13.79 -18.57
C ARG A 170 -18.86 -14.97 -17.66
N LEU A 171 -19.62 -15.13 -16.57
CA LEU A 171 -19.40 -16.18 -15.58
C LEU A 171 -20.22 -17.44 -15.90
N GLU A 172 -21.45 -17.27 -16.38
CA GLU A 172 -22.33 -18.37 -16.77
C GLU A 172 -21.70 -19.33 -17.81
N PRO A 173 -21.07 -18.85 -18.90
CA PRO A 173 -20.53 -19.74 -19.95
C PRO A 173 -19.18 -20.38 -19.62
N VAL A 174 -18.48 -19.98 -18.55
CA VAL A 174 -17.12 -20.47 -18.27
C VAL A 174 -17.11 -21.63 -17.27
N PRO A 175 -16.16 -22.59 -17.40
CA PRO A 175 -16.11 -23.78 -16.54
C PRO A 175 -15.38 -23.53 -15.21
N SER A 176 -14.47 -22.56 -15.16
CA SER A 176 -13.74 -22.21 -13.94
C SER A 176 -13.38 -20.73 -13.87
N ILE A 177 -13.05 -20.23 -12.68
CA ILE A 177 -12.59 -18.85 -12.47
C ILE A 177 -11.18 -18.88 -11.88
N ASP A 178 -10.25 -18.13 -12.47
CA ASP A 178 -8.90 -18.02 -11.92
C ASP A 178 -8.88 -17.08 -10.70
N LYS A 179 -9.51 -15.92 -10.81
CA LYS A 179 -9.56 -14.94 -9.72
C LYS A 179 -10.90 -14.23 -9.65
N PHE A 180 -11.47 -14.17 -8.45
CA PHE A 180 -12.62 -13.35 -8.11
C PHE A 180 -12.27 -12.39 -6.99
N ARG A 181 -12.20 -11.09 -7.30
CA ARG A 181 -11.96 -10.02 -6.34
C ARG A 181 -13.20 -9.15 -6.21
N LEU A 182 -13.63 -8.92 -4.97
CA LEU A 182 -14.76 -8.07 -4.62
C LEU A 182 -14.36 -7.06 -3.55
N TYR A 183 -14.37 -5.77 -3.91
CA TYR A 183 -14.09 -4.68 -2.98
C TYR A 183 -15.33 -3.80 -2.80
N VAL A 184 -15.82 -3.73 -1.55
CA VAL A 184 -17.02 -2.97 -1.19
C VAL A 184 -16.74 -2.07 0.01
N ASN A 185 -17.12 -0.80 -0.07
CA ASN A 185 -17.09 0.10 1.08
C ASN A 185 -18.48 0.24 1.71
N ASN A 186 -18.45 0.51 3.01
CA ASN A 186 -19.60 0.91 3.81
C ASN A 186 -20.80 0.01 3.53
N MET A 187 -20.65 -1.27 3.91
CA MET A 187 -21.65 -2.33 3.70
C MET A 187 -23.07 -1.84 3.99
N ASP A 188 -23.96 -2.17 3.07
CA ASP A 188 -25.39 -1.87 3.12
C ASP A 188 -26.14 -3.20 3.10
N ILE A 189 -27.24 -3.29 3.85
CA ILE A 189 -28.02 -4.51 4.00
C ILE A 189 -28.53 -5.00 2.63
N ARG A 190 -28.88 -4.08 1.73
CA ARG A 190 -29.34 -4.36 0.36
C ARG A 190 -28.29 -5.02 -0.54
N LEU A 191 -27.01 -4.81 -0.24
CA LEU A 191 -25.92 -5.45 -0.98
C LEU A 191 -25.52 -6.79 -0.37
N LYS A 192 -25.87 -7.05 0.89
CA LYS A 192 -25.44 -8.26 1.60
C LYS A 192 -25.89 -9.53 0.87
N GLU A 193 -27.18 -9.64 0.56
CA GLU A 193 -27.75 -10.80 -0.15
C GLU A 193 -27.16 -10.97 -1.55
N CYS A 194 -26.99 -9.85 -2.27
CA CYS A 194 -26.37 -9.88 -3.60
C CYS A 194 -24.93 -10.39 -3.52
N MET A 195 -24.18 -9.96 -2.51
CA MET A 195 -22.80 -10.39 -2.30
C MET A 195 -22.70 -11.85 -1.91
N GLU A 196 -23.59 -12.35 -1.06
CA GLU A 196 -23.68 -13.77 -0.74
C GLU A 196 -23.90 -14.57 -2.03
N LYS A 197 -24.84 -14.16 -2.88
CA LYS A 197 -25.08 -14.78 -4.19
C LYS A 197 -23.85 -14.73 -5.10
N TRP A 198 -23.24 -13.56 -5.29
CA TRP A 198 -22.06 -13.42 -6.17
C TRP A 198 -20.88 -14.29 -5.73
N VAL A 199 -20.71 -14.46 -4.43
CA VAL A 199 -19.67 -15.33 -3.88
C VAL A 199 -20.02 -16.79 -4.10
N CYS A 200 -21.28 -17.20 -3.91
CA CYS A 200 -21.73 -18.56 -4.25
C CYS A 200 -21.53 -18.85 -5.74
N ASP A 201 -21.98 -17.96 -6.63
CA ASP A 201 -21.82 -18.12 -8.09
C ASP A 201 -20.34 -18.31 -8.46
N ALA A 202 -19.42 -17.59 -7.79
CA ALA A 202 -17.99 -17.76 -8.02
C ALA A 202 -17.45 -19.11 -7.52
N VAL A 203 -17.93 -19.59 -6.37
CA VAL A 203 -17.54 -20.90 -5.81
C VAL A 203 -18.06 -22.04 -6.68
N ASP A 204 -19.30 -21.95 -7.15
CA ASP A 204 -19.92 -22.94 -8.04
C ASP A 204 -19.17 -23.07 -9.37
N LYS A 205 -18.47 -22.01 -9.78
CA LYS A 205 -17.55 -21.97 -10.91
C LYS A 205 -16.10 -22.22 -10.52
N ASN A 206 -15.86 -23.02 -9.48
CA ASN A 206 -14.53 -23.52 -9.09
C ASN A 206 -13.44 -22.44 -9.00
N VAL A 207 -13.74 -21.32 -8.33
CA VAL A 207 -12.79 -20.21 -8.19
C VAL A 207 -11.49 -20.64 -7.50
N LYS A 208 -10.34 -20.31 -8.11
CA LYS A 208 -9.01 -20.61 -7.56
C LYS A 208 -8.51 -19.55 -6.56
N GLU A 209 -8.67 -18.27 -6.86
CA GLU A 209 -8.35 -17.16 -5.95
C GLU A 209 -9.60 -16.35 -5.61
N LEU A 210 -9.97 -16.32 -4.33
CA LEU A 210 -11.09 -15.53 -3.82
C LEU A 210 -10.58 -14.40 -2.91
N ASP A 211 -10.84 -13.15 -3.28
CA ASP A 211 -10.42 -11.94 -2.56
C ASP A 211 -11.62 -11.03 -2.22
N ILE A 212 -12.08 -11.06 -0.97
CA ILE A 212 -13.22 -10.29 -0.48
C ILE A 212 -12.72 -9.19 0.46
N GLN A 213 -12.93 -7.93 0.08
CA GLN A 213 -12.45 -6.75 0.81
C GLN A 213 -13.60 -5.81 1.19
N LEU A 214 -13.94 -5.77 2.48
CA LEU A 214 -15.03 -4.98 3.04
C LEU A 214 -14.45 -3.84 3.89
N ASN A 215 -14.62 -2.59 3.45
CA ASN A 215 -14.10 -1.41 4.15
C ASN A 215 -15.23 -0.61 4.82
N GLY A 216 -15.37 -0.69 6.14
CA GLY A 216 -16.38 0.06 6.91
C GLY A 216 -15.75 1.12 7.83
N LYS A 217 -16.24 2.37 7.79
CA LYS A 217 -15.77 3.46 8.67
C LYS A 217 -16.48 3.53 10.02
N HIS A 218 -17.59 2.81 10.21
CA HIS A 218 -18.41 2.93 11.42
C HIS A 218 -18.88 1.56 11.91
N PHE A 219 -18.55 1.28 13.18
CA PHE A 219 -19.11 0.22 14.00
C PHE A 219 -20.60 0.48 14.19
N THR A 220 -21.44 -0.41 13.68
CA THR A 220 -22.80 -0.57 14.19
C THR A 220 -23.07 -2.07 14.22
N TYR A 221 -23.46 -2.59 15.39
CA TYR A 221 -23.97 -3.94 15.55
C TYR A 221 -24.98 -4.25 14.43
N GLY A 222 -24.82 -5.38 13.74
CA GLY A 222 -25.73 -5.83 12.67
C GLY A 222 -25.26 -5.67 11.20
N LYS A 223 -24.08 -5.11 10.92
CA LYS A 223 -23.55 -4.96 9.54
C LYS A 223 -22.40 -5.93 9.19
N ASN A 224 -22.36 -7.09 9.84
CA ASN A 224 -21.35 -8.10 9.57
C ASN A 224 -21.73 -8.93 8.33
N PHE A 225 -20.74 -9.25 7.51
CA PHE A 225 -20.92 -10.19 6.40
C PHE A 225 -20.62 -11.60 6.93
N ILE A 226 -21.57 -12.52 6.78
CA ILE A 226 -21.33 -13.92 7.13
C ILE A 226 -20.73 -14.56 5.89
N LEU A 227 -19.56 -15.17 6.01
CA LEU A 227 -18.95 -15.85 4.88
C LEU A 227 -19.84 -17.05 4.48
N PRO A 228 -20.26 -17.16 3.21
CA PRO A 228 -21.05 -18.29 2.77
C PRO A 228 -20.35 -19.62 3.05
N ARG A 229 -21.11 -20.60 3.54
CA ARG A 229 -20.56 -21.91 3.97
C ARG A 229 -19.81 -22.61 2.84
N VAL A 230 -20.32 -22.48 1.61
CA VAL A 230 -19.74 -23.05 0.39
C VAL A 230 -18.28 -22.65 0.18
N VAL A 231 -17.87 -21.45 0.64
CA VAL A 231 -16.48 -20.99 0.54
C VAL A 231 -15.55 -21.88 1.38
N LEU A 232 -15.96 -22.22 2.61
CA LEU A 232 -15.15 -23.01 3.54
C LEU A 232 -15.14 -24.51 3.20
N LEU A 233 -16.12 -24.96 2.42
CA LEU A 233 -16.23 -26.33 1.93
C LEU A 233 -15.54 -26.52 0.57
N SER A 234 -15.21 -25.44 -0.12
CA SER A 234 -14.64 -25.51 -1.47
C SER A 234 -13.25 -26.16 -1.48
N THR A 235 -13.06 -27.11 -2.38
CA THR A 235 -11.76 -27.74 -2.64
C THR A 235 -11.00 -27.09 -3.79
N SER A 236 -11.59 -26.16 -4.53
CA SER A 236 -10.94 -25.49 -5.67
C SER A 236 -10.12 -24.26 -5.27
N ILE A 237 -10.44 -23.64 -4.13
CA ILE A 237 -9.79 -22.40 -3.68
C ILE A 237 -8.36 -22.68 -3.20
N ALA A 238 -7.39 -22.15 -3.93
CA ALA A 238 -5.97 -22.18 -3.59
C ALA A 238 -5.51 -20.91 -2.83
N SER A 239 -6.19 -19.78 -2.99
CA SER A 239 -5.88 -18.53 -2.29
C SER A 239 -7.14 -17.85 -1.78
N LEU A 240 -7.25 -17.70 -0.45
CA LEU A 240 -8.35 -17.04 0.23
C LEU A 240 -7.89 -15.76 0.93
N LYS A 241 -8.38 -14.62 0.47
CA LYS A 241 -8.07 -13.29 0.99
C LYS A 241 -9.35 -12.65 1.51
N LEU A 242 -9.40 -12.43 2.81
CA LEU A 242 -10.56 -11.90 3.51
C LEU A 242 -10.15 -10.62 4.24
N SER A 243 -10.80 -9.50 3.96
CA SER A 243 -10.57 -8.24 4.64
C SER A 243 -11.88 -7.64 5.13
N GLY A 244 -11.88 -7.19 6.38
CA GLY A 244 -13.01 -6.54 7.03
C GLY A 244 -13.80 -7.44 7.98
N TYR A 245 -15.00 -6.99 8.31
CA TYR A 245 -15.90 -7.57 9.30
C TYR A 245 -16.62 -8.82 8.78
N ILE A 246 -15.87 -9.91 8.66
CA ILE A 246 -16.36 -11.20 8.15
C ILE A 246 -16.50 -12.18 9.32
N LEU A 247 -17.69 -12.76 9.46
CA LEU A 247 -17.97 -13.81 10.44
C LEU A 247 -17.85 -15.19 9.80
N PHE A 248 -17.12 -16.07 10.48
CA PHE A 248 -17.10 -17.49 10.16
C PHE A 248 -18.26 -18.15 10.91
N GLY A 249 -19.24 -18.69 10.19
CA GLY A 249 -20.27 -19.52 10.81
C GLY A 249 -19.66 -20.79 11.42
N PHE A 250 -20.36 -21.42 12.36
CA PHE A 250 -20.01 -22.76 12.87
C PHE A 250 -20.12 -23.78 11.73
N THR A 251 -19.04 -23.96 10.99
CA THR A 251 -19.00 -24.85 9.82
C THR A 251 -17.72 -25.68 9.80
N PRO A 252 -17.78 -26.91 9.27
CA PRO A 252 -16.59 -27.68 8.94
C PRO A 252 -15.85 -27.02 7.78
N ILE A 253 -14.52 -27.16 7.77
CA ILE A 253 -13.64 -26.63 6.73
C ILE A 253 -13.09 -27.82 5.94
N CYS A 254 -13.16 -27.77 4.61
CA CYS A 254 -12.70 -28.85 3.71
C CYS A 254 -11.69 -28.36 2.65
N MET A 255 -11.10 -27.17 2.83
CA MET A 255 -10.24 -26.52 1.84
C MET A 255 -8.84 -27.15 1.72
N SER A 256 -8.78 -28.37 1.20
CA SER A 256 -7.57 -29.18 1.10
C SER A 256 -6.49 -28.58 0.17
N ASN A 257 -6.88 -27.79 -0.83
CA ASN A 257 -5.97 -27.17 -1.81
C ASN A 257 -5.49 -25.76 -1.41
N LEU A 258 -5.89 -25.25 -0.24
CA LEU A 258 -5.56 -23.89 0.18
C LEU A 258 -4.05 -23.74 0.43
N ARG A 259 -3.41 -22.80 -0.29
CA ARG A 259 -1.99 -22.46 -0.18
C ARG A 259 -1.75 -21.08 0.43
N GLU A 260 -2.62 -20.11 0.17
CA GLU A 260 -2.55 -18.77 0.75
C GLU A 260 -3.80 -18.46 1.55
N LEU A 261 -3.62 -18.12 2.83
CA LEU A 261 -4.67 -17.60 3.70
C LEU A 261 -4.27 -16.22 4.21
N SER A 262 -5.00 -15.18 3.80
CA SER A 262 -4.80 -13.81 4.29
C SER A 262 -6.08 -13.28 4.90
N ILE A 263 -6.07 -13.06 6.22
CA ILE A 263 -7.19 -12.47 6.96
C ILE A 263 -6.77 -11.10 7.50
N LYS A 264 -7.60 -10.08 7.26
CA LYS A 264 -7.31 -8.69 7.59
C LYS A 264 -8.51 -7.96 8.19
N ASP A 265 -8.27 -7.09 9.18
CA ASP A 265 -9.27 -6.22 9.80
C ASP A 265 -10.52 -6.99 10.30
N THR A 266 -10.35 -8.24 10.74
CA THR A 266 -11.45 -9.15 11.12
C THR A 266 -11.68 -9.18 12.63
N LEU A 267 -12.96 -9.20 13.03
CA LEU A 267 -13.39 -9.38 14.42
C LEU A 267 -13.65 -10.87 14.69
N MET A 268 -13.22 -11.36 15.86
CA MET A 268 -13.61 -12.67 16.41
C MET A 268 -12.96 -13.90 15.75
N ILE A 269 -11.70 -13.81 15.31
CA ILE A 269 -10.94 -15.03 15.03
C ILE A 269 -10.44 -15.53 16.38
N ASN A 270 -10.88 -16.69 16.83
CA ASN A 270 -10.39 -17.31 18.05
C ASN A 270 -9.38 -18.43 17.72
N LYS A 271 -8.74 -18.99 18.75
CA LYS A 271 -7.79 -20.11 18.62
C LYS A 271 -8.42 -21.30 17.88
N ALA A 272 -9.69 -21.61 18.14
CA ALA A 272 -10.40 -22.73 17.52
C ALA A 272 -10.49 -22.60 15.99
N VAL A 273 -10.69 -21.39 15.45
CA VAL A 273 -10.70 -21.16 13.99
C VAL A 273 -9.32 -21.43 13.38
N ILE A 274 -8.24 -20.97 14.01
CA ILE A 274 -6.88 -21.22 13.53
C ILE A 274 -6.54 -22.71 13.57
N THR A 275 -6.86 -23.42 14.67
CA THR A 275 -6.65 -24.87 14.77
C THR A 275 -7.45 -25.65 13.74
N LYS A 276 -8.66 -25.20 13.38
CA LYS A 276 -9.42 -25.82 12.28
C LYS A 276 -8.73 -25.61 10.93
N PHE A 277 -8.24 -24.41 10.63
CA PHE A 277 -7.48 -24.18 9.40
C PHE A 277 -6.21 -25.03 9.35
N GLU A 278 -5.49 -25.16 10.46
CA GLU A 278 -4.31 -26.02 10.56
C GLU A 278 -4.64 -27.48 10.23
N LYS A 279 -5.72 -28.03 10.79
CA LYS A 279 -6.11 -29.43 10.55
C LYS A 279 -6.67 -29.66 9.15
N CYS A 280 -7.48 -28.74 8.64
CA CYS A 280 -8.23 -28.93 7.41
C CYS A 280 -7.49 -28.46 6.15
N CYS A 281 -6.44 -27.63 6.30
CA CYS A 281 -5.70 -27.02 5.20
C CYS A 281 -4.19 -27.30 5.32
N PRO A 282 -3.73 -28.56 5.18
CA PRO A 282 -2.34 -28.94 5.42
C PRO A 282 -1.35 -28.39 4.38
N LEU A 283 -1.84 -27.86 3.25
CA LEU A 283 -1.03 -27.36 2.14
C LEU A 283 -0.71 -25.86 2.22
N ILE A 284 -1.09 -25.16 3.30
CA ILE A 284 -0.85 -23.72 3.44
C ILE A 284 0.66 -23.41 3.40
N GLU A 285 1.03 -22.53 2.48
CA GLU A 285 2.39 -22.01 2.30
C GLU A 285 2.52 -20.57 2.80
N VAL A 286 1.44 -19.79 2.75
CA VAL A 286 1.42 -18.38 3.15
C VAL A 286 0.27 -18.12 4.12
N LEU A 287 0.61 -17.68 5.34
CA LEU A 287 -0.36 -17.24 6.34
C LEU A 287 -0.16 -15.76 6.65
N ARG A 288 -1.23 -14.98 6.56
CA ARG A 288 -1.21 -13.54 6.83
C ARG A 288 -2.38 -13.12 7.70
N LEU A 289 -2.08 -12.59 8.87
CA LEU A 289 -3.03 -12.06 9.85
C LEU A 289 -2.71 -10.59 10.08
N VAL A 290 -3.65 -9.69 9.81
CA VAL A 290 -3.43 -8.23 9.91
C VAL A 290 -4.58 -7.55 10.63
N HIS A 291 -4.33 -6.86 11.73
CA HIS A 291 -5.34 -6.18 12.55
C HIS A 291 -6.48 -7.10 13.00
N CYS A 292 -6.21 -8.38 13.20
CA CYS A 292 -7.21 -9.34 13.68
C CYS A 292 -7.44 -9.17 15.18
N ARG A 293 -8.69 -9.39 15.64
CA ARG A 293 -9.06 -9.38 17.06
C ARG A 293 -9.60 -10.74 17.51
N GLY A 294 -9.37 -11.11 18.76
CA GLY A 294 -9.84 -12.35 19.39
C GLY A 294 -8.83 -13.50 19.40
N ILE A 295 -7.68 -13.31 18.76
CA ILE A 295 -6.59 -14.28 18.74
C ILE A 295 -5.64 -13.92 19.88
N PHE A 296 -5.58 -14.76 20.91
CA PHE A 296 -4.64 -14.60 22.02
C PHE A 296 -3.36 -15.42 21.75
N ASP A 297 -3.51 -16.67 21.35
CA ASP A 297 -2.38 -17.55 21.04
C ASP A 297 -2.49 -18.08 19.60
N ILE A 298 -1.38 -18.03 18.87
CA ILE A 298 -1.23 -18.59 17.54
C ILE A 298 -0.27 -19.77 17.68
N SER A 299 -0.78 -20.99 17.71
CA SER A 299 0.04 -22.20 17.68
C SER A 299 -0.29 -22.97 16.41
N ILE A 300 0.73 -23.20 15.57
CA ILE A 300 0.61 -23.83 14.26
C ILE A 300 1.79 -24.79 14.03
N PRO A 301 1.92 -25.86 14.84
CA PRO A 301 3.03 -26.82 14.72
C PRO A 301 2.92 -27.77 13.51
N SER A 302 1.72 -27.97 12.96
CA SER A 302 1.45 -29.03 11.99
C SER A 302 1.65 -28.62 10.53
N LEU A 303 1.71 -27.32 10.22
CA LEU A 303 1.84 -26.81 8.85
C LEU A 303 3.29 -26.86 8.34
N LYS A 304 3.76 -28.04 7.92
CA LYS A 304 5.14 -28.28 7.48
C LYS A 304 5.52 -27.64 6.13
N LYS A 305 4.53 -27.19 5.33
CA LYS A 305 4.75 -26.52 4.03
C LYS A 305 4.79 -24.99 4.13
N LEU A 306 4.66 -24.44 5.32
CA LEU A 306 4.58 -23.00 5.56
C LEU A 306 5.92 -22.32 5.21
N ARG A 307 5.89 -21.43 4.23
CA ARG A 307 7.04 -20.65 3.74
C ARG A 307 7.04 -19.21 4.26
N ARG A 308 5.85 -18.62 4.46
CA ARG A 308 5.72 -17.23 4.87
C ARG A 308 4.64 -17.05 5.91
N VAL A 309 5.00 -16.37 7.01
CA VAL A 309 4.05 -15.96 8.05
C VAL A 309 4.16 -14.47 8.31
N GLU A 310 3.01 -13.81 8.29
CA GLU A 310 2.86 -12.38 8.58
C GLU A 310 1.79 -12.19 9.65
N VAL A 311 2.17 -11.68 10.83
CA VAL A 311 1.23 -11.32 11.91
C VAL A 311 1.44 -9.85 12.22
N HIS A 312 0.47 -9.01 11.89
CA HIS A 312 0.60 -7.55 12.00
C HIS A 312 -0.48 -6.91 12.86
N GLU A 313 -0.06 -6.29 13.96
CA GLU A 313 -0.90 -5.44 14.83
C GLU A 313 -2.20 -6.13 15.23
N CYS A 314 -2.13 -7.43 15.50
CA CYS A 314 -3.25 -8.23 16.01
C CYS A 314 -3.44 -7.94 17.50
N HIS A 315 -4.71 -7.74 17.90
CA HIS A 315 -5.04 -7.28 19.25
C HIS A 315 -4.89 -8.41 20.27
N LYS A 316 -4.16 -8.14 21.35
CA LYS A 316 -3.94 -9.05 22.49
C LYS A 316 -3.25 -10.38 22.20
N VAL A 317 -2.53 -10.51 21.07
CA VAL A 317 -1.71 -11.72 20.82
C VAL A 317 -0.58 -11.79 21.85
N SER A 318 -0.55 -12.85 22.66
CA SER A 318 0.39 -13.11 23.77
C SER A 318 1.41 -14.19 23.45
N TYR A 319 1.07 -15.14 22.57
CA TYR A 319 1.95 -16.26 22.25
C TYR A 319 1.89 -16.62 20.76
N ILE A 320 3.04 -16.87 20.16
CA ILE A 320 3.17 -17.39 18.79
C ILE A 320 4.09 -18.59 18.81
N GLU A 321 3.63 -19.71 18.28
CA GLU A 321 4.36 -20.95 18.12
C GLU A 321 4.22 -21.45 16.70
N ILE A 322 5.36 -21.56 16.01
CA ILE A 322 5.40 -22.02 14.62
C ILE A 322 6.56 -23.01 14.49
N ALA A 323 6.25 -24.20 13.98
CA ALA A 323 7.23 -25.24 13.71
C ALA A 323 7.13 -25.67 12.25
N SER A 324 7.85 -24.97 11.36
CA SER A 324 7.92 -25.30 9.93
C SER A 324 9.36 -25.25 9.42
N PRO A 325 9.93 -26.37 8.95
CA PRO A 325 11.30 -26.44 8.47
C PRO A 325 11.52 -25.75 7.11
N LYS A 326 10.45 -25.33 6.44
CA LYS A 326 10.49 -24.63 5.14
C LYS A 326 10.16 -23.14 5.27
N LEU A 327 10.11 -22.61 6.49
CA LEU A 327 9.80 -21.20 6.73
C LEU A 327 10.94 -20.32 6.22
N GLU A 328 10.68 -19.56 5.16
CA GLU A 328 11.65 -18.66 4.51
C GLU A 328 11.49 -17.20 4.98
N SER A 329 10.28 -16.81 5.40
CA SER A 329 9.97 -15.43 5.78
C SER A 329 9.03 -15.36 6.98
N PHE A 330 9.45 -14.64 8.02
CA PHE A 330 8.65 -14.38 9.21
C PHE A 330 8.58 -12.87 9.47
N SER A 331 7.36 -12.36 9.66
CA SER A 331 7.11 -10.96 9.96
C SER A 331 6.12 -10.84 11.11
N PHE A 332 6.56 -10.31 12.24
CA PHE A 332 5.72 -10.05 13.40
C PHE A 332 5.72 -8.57 13.76
N HIS A 333 4.53 -7.99 13.87
CA HIS A 333 4.37 -6.64 14.36
C HIS A 333 3.42 -6.61 15.55
N ALA A 334 3.96 -6.37 16.74
CA ALA A 334 3.19 -6.20 17.97
C ALA A 334 2.36 -4.90 17.94
N GLU A 335 1.20 -4.99 18.58
CA GLU A 335 0.43 -3.81 19.00
C GLU A 335 1.21 -3.05 20.10
N LYS A 336 0.95 -1.75 20.24
CA LYS A 336 1.62 -0.92 21.25
C LYS A 336 1.33 -1.48 22.67
N ASN A 337 2.39 -1.63 23.46
CA ASN A 337 2.35 -2.14 24.84
C ASN A 337 1.92 -3.60 25.02
N GLN A 338 1.79 -4.38 23.94
CA GLN A 338 1.48 -5.81 24.03
C GLN A 338 2.77 -6.62 24.27
N GLU A 339 2.73 -7.60 25.17
CA GLU A 339 3.78 -8.62 25.30
C GLU A 339 3.41 -9.81 24.42
N CYS A 340 4.37 -10.32 23.65
CA CYS A 340 4.19 -11.54 22.88
C CYS A 340 5.44 -12.42 22.98
N LYS A 341 5.29 -13.63 23.50
CA LYS A 341 6.33 -14.66 23.48
C LYS A 341 6.25 -15.38 22.13
N ILE A 342 7.35 -15.35 21.38
CA ILE A 342 7.41 -16.00 20.07
C ILE A 342 8.37 -17.19 20.20
N ASN A 343 7.83 -18.40 20.13
CA ASN A 343 8.59 -19.63 20.00
C ASN A 343 8.61 -20.06 18.52
N LEU A 344 9.78 -20.04 17.91
CA LEU A 344 9.97 -20.51 16.54
C LEU A 344 10.91 -21.71 16.62
N GLU A 345 10.37 -22.89 16.38
CA GLU A 345 11.12 -24.14 16.36
C GLU A 345 11.59 -24.39 14.92
N ILE A 346 12.87 -24.73 14.75
CA ILE A 346 13.46 -25.08 13.45
C ILE A 346 13.43 -23.91 12.44
N LEU A 347 14.28 -22.91 12.67
CA LEU A 347 14.43 -21.72 11.79
C LEU A 347 15.57 -21.83 10.76
N GLY A 348 16.09 -23.04 10.52
CA GLY A 348 17.25 -23.28 9.66
C GLY A 348 17.09 -22.83 8.20
N SER A 349 15.86 -22.58 7.73
CA SER A 349 15.56 -22.08 6.38
C SER A 349 15.21 -20.59 6.32
N LEU A 350 15.17 -19.89 7.46
CA LEU A 350 14.62 -18.53 7.52
C LEU A 350 15.58 -17.50 6.91
N LYS A 351 15.17 -16.90 5.79
CA LYS A 351 15.94 -15.89 5.05
C LYS A 351 15.54 -14.47 5.40
N ASN A 352 14.28 -14.24 5.75
CA ASN A 352 13.73 -12.91 6.00
C ASN A 352 13.07 -12.84 7.38
N LEU A 353 13.57 -11.95 8.23
CA LEU A 353 13.02 -11.69 9.55
C LEU A 353 12.63 -10.21 9.68
N THR A 354 11.36 -9.95 9.99
CA THR A 354 10.86 -8.61 10.31
C THR A 354 10.17 -8.61 11.67
N LEU A 355 10.66 -7.78 12.59
CA LEU A 355 10.12 -7.71 13.95
C LEU A 355 9.79 -6.26 14.29
N LYS A 356 8.57 -6.03 14.79
CA LYS A 356 8.17 -4.81 15.47
C LYS A 356 7.69 -5.18 16.86
N ASP A 357 8.55 -5.06 17.86
CA ASP A 357 8.22 -5.38 19.24
C ASP A 357 8.80 -4.34 20.19
N TYR A 358 7.91 -3.64 20.90
CA TYR A 358 8.26 -2.58 21.85
C TYR A 358 9.02 -3.09 23.08
N ARG A 359 8.90 -4.38 23.40
CA ARG A 359 9.51 -5.02 24.58
C ARG A 359 10.72 -5.88 24.25
N MET A 360 11.08 -6.02 22.97
CA MET A 360 12.24 -6.79 22.52
C MET A 360 13.49 -6.42 23.32
N THR A 361 14.10 -7.44 23.96
CA THR A 361 15.36 -7.34 24.69
C THR A 361 16.53 -7.83 23.83
N GLU A 362 17.75 -7.53 24.27
CA GLU A 362 18.99 -7.99 23.63
C GLU A 362 19.06 -9.52 23.59
N THR A 363 18.76 -10.16 24.72
CA THR A 363 18.73 -11.63 24.86
C THR A 363 17.67 -12.28 23.98
N GLY A 364 16.47 -11.68 23.91
CA GLY A 364 15.39 -12.17 23.06
C GLY A 364 15.79 -12.15 21.58
N LEU A 365 16.37 -11.05 21.12
CA LEU A 365 16.82 -10.92 19.73
C LEU A 365 17.98 -11.87 19.39
N GLN A 366 18.98 -11.99 20.27
CA GLN A 366 20.09 -12.95 20.06
C GLN A 366 19.59 -14.40 20.01
N GLY A 367 18.58 -14.74 20.80
CA GLY A 367 17.92 -16.04 20.72
C GLY A 367 17.24 -16.32 19.36
N PHE A 368 16.81 -15.29 18.63
CA PHE A 368 16.34 -15.47 17.24
C PHE A 368 17.50 -15.58 16.26
N LEU A 369 18.54 -14.75 16.41
CA LEU A 369 19.68 -14.72 15.51
C LEU A 369 20.46 -16.04 15.56
N SER A 370 20.68 -16.62 16.74
CA SER A 370 21.36 -17.91 16.90
C SER A 370 20.62 -19.08 16.22
N LYS A 371 19.29 -18.98 16.10
CA LYS A 371 18.45 -19.98 15.44
C LYS A 371 18.30 -19.76 13.93
N THR A 372 18.83 -18.67 13.37
CA THR A 372 18.61 -18.25 11.96
C THR A 372 19.92 -18.12 11.18
N PRO A 373 20.67 -19.22 10.96
CA PRO A 373 22.02 -19.16 10.37
C PRO A 373 22.04 -18.70 8.90
N VAL A 374 20.93 -18.85 8.17
CA VAL A 374 20.84 -18.48 6.74
C VAL A 374 20.15 -17.14 6.50
N LEU A 375 20.06 -16.29 7.53
CA LEU A 375 19.32 -15.03 7.46
C LEU A 375 19.98 -14.05 6.47
N GLU A 376 19.27 -13.72 5.39
CA GLU A 376 19.73 -12.78 4.36
C GLU A 376 19.22 -11.34 4.65
N LYS A 377 18.10 -11.22 5.37
CA LYS A 377 17.46 -9.93 5.64
C LYS A 377 16.87 -9.82 7.04
N LEU A 378 17.30 -8.79 7.76
CA LEU A 378 16.80 -8.43 9.09
C LEU A 378 16.18 -7.03 9.07
N VAL A 379 14.95 -6.91 9.58
CA VAL A 379 14.26 -5.64 9.73
C VAL A 379 13.69 -5.50 11.14
N LEU A 380 14.10 -4.47 11.87
CA LEU A 380 13.59 -4.15 13.21
C LEU A 380 12.85 -2.82 13.20
N PHE A 381 11.67 -2.77 13.79
CA PHE A 381 10.84 -1.57 13.91
C PHE A 381 10.47 -1.30 15.36
N LYS A 382 10.66 -0.06 15.83
CA LYS A 382 10.17 0.43 17.13
C LYS A 382 10.54 -0.46 18.33
N CYS A 383 11.74 -1.06 18.31
CA CYS A 383 12.27 -1.86 19.42
C CYS A 383 12.73 -0.94 20.57
N ALA A 384 11.81 -0.57 21.45
CA ALA A 384 12.02 0.50 22.43
C ALA A 384 12.85 0.10 23.65
N LYS A 385 13.06 -1.20 23.91
CA LYS A 385 13.92 -1.69 25.00
C LYS A 385 15.33 -2.09 24.56
N LEU A 386 15.58 -2.19 23.26
CA LEU A 386 16.88 -2.58 22.71
C LEU A 386 17.89 -1.45 22.89
N ARG A 387 18.96 -1.67 23.67
CA ARG A 387 20.04 -0.68 23.91
C ARG A 387 21.32 -1.02 23.16
N ARG A 388 21.68 -2.29 23.12
CA ARG A 388 22.83 -2.78 22.35
C ARG A 388 22.40 -3.83 21.33
N LEU A 389 23.06 -3.84 20.18
CA LEU A 389 22.84 -4.82 19.14
C LEU A 389 24.16 -5.21 18.50
N THR A 390 24.53 -6.49 18.62
CA THR A 390 25.67 -7.06 17.89
C THR A 390 25.14 -8.00 16.82
N ILE A 391 25.56 -7.79 15.58
CA ILE A 391 25.21 -8.61 14.43
C ILE A 391 26.48 -9.24 13.92
N LEU A 392 26.58 -10.56 14.00
CA LEU A 392 27.67 -11.37 13.44
C LEU A 392 27.04 -12.27 12.37
N SER A 393 27.26 -11.99 11.09
CA SER A 393 26.68 -12.79 10.01
C SER A 393 27.43 -12.63 8.69
N ASP A 394 27.89 -13.74 8.14
CA ASP A 394 28.45 -13.82 6.80
C ASP A 394 27.37 -13.81 5.70
N ARG A 395 26.10 -14.08 6.01
CA ARG A 395 25.03 -14.24 5.01
C ARG A 395 24.11 -13.03 4.87
N LEU A 396 24.11 -12.14 5.87
CA LEU A 396 23.21 -10.99 5.90
C LEU A 396 23.51 -10.03 4.75
N ARG A 397 22.53 -9.79 3.88
CA ARG A 397 22.64 -8.89 2.72
C ARG A 397 21.94 -7.55 2.93
N SER A 398 20.91 -7.53 3.79
CA SER A 398 20.08 -6.35 4.05
C SER A 398 19.76 -6.21 5.53
N LEU A 399 20.13 -5.07 6.12
CA LEU A 399 19.79 -4.69 7.48
C LEU A 399 18.97 -3.41 7.48
N ALA A 400 17.86 -3.39 8.22
CA ALA A 400 17.05 -2.19 8.37
C ALA A 400 16.55 -2.00 9.81
N LEU A 401 16.88 -0.87 10.43
CA LEU A 401 16.52 -0.52 11.80
C LEU A 401 15.72 0.78 11.78
N PHE A 402 14.46 0.74 12.24
CA PHE A 402 13.57 1.89 12.17
C PHE A 402 13.01 2.24 13.55
N ASN A 403 13.17 3.49 13.97
CA ASN A 403 12.60 4.05 15.20
C ASN A 403 12.97 3.28 16.48
N CYS A 404 14.18 2.72 16.55
CA CYS A 404 14.71 2.05 17.75
C CYS A 404 15.37 3.09 18.67
N TYR A 405 14.55 3.93 19.32
CA TYR A 405 15.02 5.19 19.93
C TYR A 405 15.94 5.05 21.15
N LYS A 406 16.00 3.88 21.80
CA LYS A 406 16.91 3.63 22.94
C LYS A 406 18.18 2.88 22.55
N LEU A 407 18.37 2.57 21.27
CA LEU A 407 19.58 1.91 20.78
C LEU A 407 20.75 2.89 20.91
N GLN A 408 21.76 2.50 21.69
CA GLN A 408 22.97 3.26 22.01
C GLN A 408 24.20 2.67 21.33
N GLU A 409 24.29 1.34 21.25
CA GLU A 409 25.44 0.65 20.66
C GLU A 409 24.98 -0.35 19.60
N LEU A 410 25.68 -0.35 18.48
CA LEU A 410 25.43 -1.20 17.32
C LEU A 410 26.79 -1.62 16.75
N ASN A 411 27.07 -2.91 16.89
CA ASN A 411 28.25 -3.57 16.36
C ASN A 411 27.82 -4.47 15.20
N ILE A 412 28.37 -4.26 14.02
CA ILE A 412 28.03 -5.03 12.82
C ILE A 412 29.30 -5.63 12.26
N ASP A 413 29.39 -6.96 12.28
CA ASP A 413 30.35 -7.74 11.50
C ASP A 413 29.56 -8.56 10.48
N ALA A 414 29.44 -7.99 9.28
CA ALA A 414 28.66 -8.58 8.20
C ALA A 414 29.30 -8.29 6.84
N PRO A 415 30.31 -9.07 6.42
CA PRO A 415 31.12 -8.76 5.24
C PRO A 415 30.31 -8.72 3.94
N ASN A 416 29.23 -9.50 3.84
CA ASN A 416 28.36 -9.56 2.66
C ASN A 416 27.16 -8.60 2.72
N LEU A 417 27.11 -7.70 3.71
CA LEU A 417 26.03 -6.72 3.83
C LEU A 417 26.09 -5.71 2.70
N SER A 418 25.06 -5.70 1.85
CA SER A 418 24.98 -4.82 0.67
C SER A 418 24.12 -3.57 0.88
N SER A 419 23.12 -3.65 1.75
CA SER A 419 22.14 -2.60 2.00
C SER A 419 21.94 -2.36 3.51
N LEU A 420 22.15 -1.13 3.96
CA LEU A 420 21.91 -0.71 5.34
C LEU A 420 20.86 0.41 5.40
N GLN A 421 19.83 0.27 6.24
CA GLN A 421 18.87 1.34 6.49
C GLN A 421 18.73 1.60 7.98
N TYR A 422 18.77 2.85 8.38
CA TYR A 422 18.62 3.28 9.76
C TYR A 422 17.70 4.48 9.86
N SER A 423 16.82 4.48 10.85
CA SER A 423 16.07 5.67 11.24
C SER A 423 15.97 5.73 12.76
N GLY A 424 16.34 6.88 13.32
CA GLY A 424 16.43 7.05 14.77
C GLY A 424 16.75 8.49 15.15
N HIS A 425 16.96 8.74 16.44
CA HIS A 425 17.29 10.07 16.96
C HIS A 425 18.79 10.27 17.18
N ARG A 426 19.58 9.20 17.21
CA ARG A 426 21.04 9.20 17.46
C ARG A 426 21.70 8.22 16.51
N VAL A 427 23.03 8.27 16.37
CA VAL A 427 23.82 7.24 15.69
C VAL A 427 24.32 6.26 16.74
N PRO A 428 23.94 4.98 16.65
CA PRO A 428 24.40 3.98 17.61
C PRO A 428 25.63 3.20 17.11
N PHE A 429 26.24 3.54 15.98
CA PHE A 429 27.28 2.71 15.35
C PHE A 429 28.58 2.77 16.15
N SER A 430 28.87 1.71 16.90
CA SER A 430 30.09 1.60 17.70
C SER A 430 31.21 0.93 16.90
N SER A 431 30.88 -0.07 16.08
CA SER A 431 31.81 -0.74 15.15
C SER A 431 31.07 -1.27 13.92
N MET A 432 31.68 -1.14 12.74
CA MET A 432 31.11 -1.56 11.45
C MET A 432 32.16 -2.22 10.55
N ASN A 433 32.20 -3.54 10.53
CA ASN A 433 32.92 -4.33 9.52
C ASN A 433 31.94 -4.78 8.42
N ILE A 434 31.78 -3.93 7.40
CA ILE A 434 30.82 -4.14 6.29
C ILE A 434 31.44 -3.78 4.93
N PRO A 435 32.56 -4.43 4.54
CA PRO A 435 33.22 -4.15 3.27
C PRO A 435 32.28 -4.31 2.07
N GLY A 436 31.32 -5.24 2.08
CA GLY A 436 30.40 -5.48 0.97
C GLY A 436 29.34 -4.39 0.70
N LEU A 437 29.31 -3.30 1.48
CA LEU A 437 28.24 -2.30 1.40
C LEU A 437 28.20 -1.62 0.03
N ARG A 438 26.97 -1.42 -0.49
CA ARG A 438 26.71 -0.72 -1.76
C ARG A 438 25.72 0.42 -1.61
N GLU A 439 24.78 0.30 -0.68
CA GLU A 439 23.74 1.29 -0.44
C GLU A 439 23.52 1.45 1.07
N ALA A 440 23.46 2.70 1.54
CA ALA A 440 23.05 2.98 2.91
C ALA A 440 22.10 4.17 2.99
N LYS A 441 21.13 4.12 3.90
CA LYS A 441 20.15 5.19 4.11
C LYS A 441 19.95 5.45 5.58
N PHE A 442 20.16 6.69 6.00
CA PHE A 442 19.99 7.13 7.38
C PHE A 442 18.95 8.24 7.44
N SER A 443 18.01 8.15 8.37
CA SER A 443 16.95 9.13 8.56
C SER A 443 16.90 9.54 10.02
N PHE A 444 17.42 10.72 10.30
CA PHE A 444 17.50 11.23 11.67
C PHE A 444 16.27 12.08 12.01
N GLY A 445 15.61 11.74 13.11
CA GLY A 445 14.49 12.51 13.64
C GLY A 445 14.93 13.88 14.17
N PRO A 446 14.01 14.82 14.39
CA PRO A 446 14.32 16.22 14.73
C PRO A 446 14.85 16.46 16.16
N ALA A 447 15.61 15.54 16.75
CA ALA A 447 16.05 15.64 18.15
C ALA A 447 17.28 16.57 18.29
N THR A 448 17.04 17.67 19.01
CA THR A 448 17.96 18.65 19.61
C THR A 448 19.06 19.23 18.71
N ARG A 449 18.97 20.55 18.52
CA ARG A 449 19.76 21.43 17.64
C ARG A 449 21.25 21.56 18.05
N THR A 450 21.96 20.47 18.30
CA THR A 450 23.36 20.52 18.72
C THR A 450 24.28 20.04 17.60
N ASN A 451 25.22 20.91 17.18
CA ASN A 451 26.24 20.62 16.16
C ASN A 451 27.12 19.41 16.50
N GLN A 452 27.21 19.06 17.79
CA GLN A 452 28.03 17.95 18.29
C GLN A 452 27.66 16.59 17.69
N HIS A 453 26.37 16.31 17.47
CA HIS A 453 25.93 15.04 16.90
C HIS A 453 26.25 14.91 15.40
N LEU A 454 26.36 16.03 14.66
CA LEU A 454 26.71 16.01 13.25
C LEU A 454 28.18 15.60 13.03
N VAL A 455 29.08 16.08 13.89
CA VAL A 455 30.49 15.69 13.85
C VAL A 455 30.67 14.21 14.20
N GLU A 456 29.92 13.71 15.20
CA GLU A 456 29.87 12.27 15.52
C GLU A 456 29.37 11.45 14.32
N TYR A 457 28.33 11.91 13.63
CA TYR A 457 27.83 11.28 12.41
C TYR A 457 28.91 11.24 11.34
N GLN A 458 29.52 12.38 11.01
CA GLN A 458 30.59 12.47 10.01
C GLN A 458 31.74 11.53 10.32
N ARG A 459 32.19 11.45 11.58
CA ARG A 459 33.29 10.56 11.99
C ARG A 459 33.00 9.09 11.68
N HIS A 460 31.82 8.57 12.03
CA HIS A 460 31.46 7.18 11.73
C HIS A 460 31.22 6.92 10.24
N PHE A 461 30.86 7.95 9.47
CA PHE A 461 30.78 7.84 8.01
C PHE A 461 32.14 7.88 7.31
N MET A 462 33.21 8.31 8.00
CA MET A 462 34.57 8.30 7.44
C MET A 462 35.19 6.91 7.35
N ASP A 463 34.67 5.93 8.10
CA ASP A 463 35.16 4.55 8.15
C ASP A 463 34.66 3.70 6.97
N PHE A 464 33.74 4.19 6.14
CA PHE A 464 33.31 3.49 4.94
C PHE A 464 34.42 3.42 3.90
N ASP A 465 34.60 2.24 3.29
CA ASP A 465 35.62 1.99 2.27
C ASP A 465 35.46 2.95 1.07
N ARG A 466 36.41 3.87 0.98
CA ARG A 466 36.46 5.01 0.06
C ARG A 466 36.77 4.59 -1.38
N SER A 467 37.32 3.39 -1.57
CA SER A 467 37.69 2.86 -2.89
C SER A 467 36.50 2.51 -3.78
N LYS A 468 35.27 2.50 -3.23
CA LYS A 468 34.06 2.01 -3.90
C LYS A 468 33.28 3.05 -4.69
N GLY A 469 33.75 4.30 -4.74
CA GLY A 469 33.11 5.38 -5.52
C GLY A 469 31.71 5.75 -5.03
N PHE A 470 31.49 5.71 -3.71
CA PHE A 470 30.25 6.14 -3.08
C PHE A 470 29.94 7.60 -3.42
N LYS A 471 28.67 7.90 -3.59
CA LYS A 471 28.11 9.25 -3.72
C LYS A 471 27.21 9.49 -2.53
N LEU A 472 27.32 10.67 -1.93
CA LEU A 472 26.57 11.04 -0.74
C LEU A 472 25.47 12.03 -1.08
N ILE A 473 24.23 11.69 -0.73
CA ILE A 473 23.06 12.54 -0.94
C ILE A 473 22.51 12.93 0.44
N VAL A 474 22.56 14.22 0.73
CA VAL A 474 22.00 14.82 1.94
C VAL A 474 20.72 15.53 1.53
N HIS A 475 19.56 15.13 2.04
CA HIS A 475 18.31 15.78 1.65
C HIS A 475 17.34 16.01 2.79
N SER A 476 16.62 17.12 2.69
CA SER A 476 15.51 17.53 3.54
C SER A 476 14.25 17.67 2.68
N LYS A 477 13.14 18.16 3.23
CA LYS A 477 11.96 18.48 2.39
C LYS A 477 12.16 19.72 1.52
N GLN A 478 13.15 20.55 1.82
CA GLN A 478 13.32 21.87 1.20
C GLN A 478 14.55 21.95 0.29
N SER A 479 15.57 21.15 0.57
CA SER A 479 16.84 21.17 -0.16
C SER A 479 17.42 19.77 -0.27
N MET A 480 18.22 19.55 -1.32
CA MET A 480 19.03 18.37 -1.50
C MET A 480 20.43 18.80 -1.89
N THR A 481 21.44 18.16 -1.31
CA THR A 481 22.84 18.33 -1.68
C THR A 481 23.40 16.96 -2.07
N ILE A 482 24.06 16.88 -3.22
CA ILE A 482 24.67 15.67 -3.74
C ILE A 482 26.16 15.90 -3.82
N TYR A 483 26.92 15.09 -3.11
CA TYR A 483 28.37 15.06 -3.14
C TYR A 483 28.80 13.86 -3.98
N GLU A 484 29.56 14.11 -5.03
CA GLU A 484 30.16 13.05 -5.84
C GLU A 484 31.21 12.27 -5.05
N ASP A 485 31.95 12.98 -4.19
CA ASP A 485 32.84 12.41 -3.19
C ASP A 485 32.34 12.74 -1.76
N PRO A 486 32.03 11.75 -0.92
CA PRO A 486 31.60 11.97 0.46
C PRO A 486 32.58 12.79 1.31
N ARG A 487 33.88 12.83 0.95
CA ARG A 487 34.90 13.65 1.64
C ARG A 487 34.58 15.15 1.58
N GLU A 488 33.91 15.60 0.52
CA GLU A 488 33.55 17.01 0.34
C GLU A 488 32.45 17.47 1.31
N ALA A 489 31.76 16.53 1.98
CA ALA A 489 30.72 16.83 2.95
C ALA A 489 31.26 17.17 4.36
N LEU A 490 32.59 17.15 4.58
CA LEU A 490 33.21 17.35 5.91
C LEU A 490 32.88 18.71 6.55
N GLU A 491 32.56 19.73 5.77
CA GLU A 491 32.43 21.11 6.26
C GLU A 491 30.96 21.61 6.34
N ALA A 492 29.97 20.80 5.96
CA ALA A 492 28.60 21.27 5.82
C ALA A 492 27.78 21.19 7.14
N GLN A 493 27.39 22.35 7.69
CA GLN A 493 26.46 22.46 8.81
C GLN A 493 25.01 22.19 8.36
N ASN A 494 24.54 20.94 8.41
CA ASN A 494 23.19 20.58 7.95
C ASN A 494 22.25 20.17 9.10
N PHE A 495 21.27 21.02 9.41
CA PHE A 495 20.46 20.92 10.63
C PHE A 495 19.31 19.90 10.64
N PHE A 496 18.92 19.29 9.53
CA PHE A 496 17.95 18.18 9.50
C PHE A 496 18.11 17.39 8.19
N CYS A 497 18.60 16.15 8.22
CA CYS A 497 18.87 15.42 6.99
C CYS A 497 18.47 13.95 7.01
N ASN A 498 17.94 13.52 5.86
CA ASN A 498 18.09 12.16 5.41
C ASN A 498 19.43 12.07 4.67
N LEU A 499 20.21 11.05 5.01
CA LEU A 499 21.46 10.71 4.37
C LEU A 499 21.23 9.48 3.49
N GLU A 500 21.67 9.52 2.23
CA GLU A 500 21.67 8.35 1.35
C GLU A 500 23.05 8.21 0.70
N LEU A 501 23.67 7.04 0.86
CA LEU A 501 24.94 6.65 0.26
C LEU A 501 24.67 5.61 -0.81
N THR A 502 25.24 5.79 -2.01
CA THR A 502 25.12 4.81 -3.09
C THR A 502 26.32 4.86 -4.03
N THR A 503 26.72 3.70 -4.55
CA THR A 503 27.76 3.63 -5.61
C THR A 503 27.21 3.81 -7.02
N SER A 504 25.87 3.81 -7.21
CA SER A 504 25.23 3.79 -8.53
C SER A 504 24.67 5.15 -8.97
N LEU A 505 25.15 5.68 -10.09
CA LEU A 505 24.59 6.90 -10.73
C LEU A 505 23.10 6.77 -11.06
N ARG A 506 22.67 5.60 -11.54
CA ARG A 506 21.23 5.30 -11.81
C ARG A 506 20.37 5.39 -10.56
N ARG A 507 20.96 5.13 -9.38
CA ARG A 507 20.27 5.27 -8.11
C ARG A 507 20.17 6.73 -7.69
N VAL A 508 21.24 7.51 -7.89
CA VAL A 508 21.23 8.96 -7.64
C VAL A 508 20.12 9.63 -8.44
N THR A 509 20.03 9.38 -9.75
CA THR A 509 18.98 9.96 -10.61
C THR A 509 17.57 9.60 -10.14
N LYS A 510 17.38 8.35 -9.70
CA LYS A 510 16.11 7.91 -9.13
C LYS A 510 15.78 8.60 -7.81
N ILE A 511 16.76 8.81 -6.93
CA ILE A 511 16.58 9.52 -5.65
C ILE A 511 16.18 10.97 -5.93
N VAL A 512 16.84 11.63 -6.89
CA VAL A 512 16.48 12.99 -7.33
C VAL A 512 15.07 13.04 -7.88
N ASP A 513 14.68 12.15 -8.81
CA ASP A 513 13.32 12.14 -9.37
C ASP A 513 12.26 11.84 -8.30
N ASP A 514 12.51 10.85 -7.43
CA ASP A 514 11.62 10.52 -6.31
C ASP A 514 11.47 11.70 -5.34
N TRP A 515 12.57 12.36 -5.01
CA TRP A 515 12.56 13.52 -4.12
C TRP A 515 11.81 14.69 -4.72
N LEU A 516 12.08 15.02 -5.99
CA LEU A 516 11.36 16.07 -6.69
C LEU A 516 9.85 15.75 -6.79
N ARG A 517 9.49 14.47 -7.00
CA ARG A 517 8.09 14.03 -7.07
C ARG A 517 7.37 14.11 -5.71
N GLU A 518 8.05 13.75 -4.63
CA GLU A 518 7.47 13.63 -3.29
C GLU A 518 7.61 14.93 -2.45
N SER A 519 8.64 15.73 -2.73
CA SER A 519 9.03 16.93 -2.00
C SER A 519 8.99 18.13 -2.96
N HIS A 520 8.20 19.14 -2.61
CA HIS A 520 8.23 20.44 -3.29
C HIS A 520 9.43 21.26 -2.78
N GLY A 521 10.63 20.71 -2.94
CA GLY A 521 11.88 21.35 -2.56
C GLY A 521 12.13 22.63 -3.36
N ARG A 522 13.08 23.43 -2.90
CA ARG A 522 13.44 24.75 -3.46
C ARG A 522 14.74 24.73 -4.25
N CYS A 523 15.67 23.85 -3.88
CA CYS A 523 16.96 23.76 -4.55
C CYS A 523 17.60 22.36 -4.48
N ILE A 524 18.44 22.09 -5.47
CA ILE A 524 19.43 21.01 -5.47
C ILE A 524 20.82 21.64 -5.60
N VAL A 525 21.73 21.27 -4.71
CA VAL A 525 23.13 21.65 -4.78
C VAL A 525 23.93 20.41 -5.18
N LEU A 526 24.69 20.47 -6.27
CA LEU A 526 25.64 19.42 -6.64
C LEU A 526 27.05 19.90 -6.28
N VAL A 527 27.80 19.06 -5.59
CA VAL A 527 29.23 19.19 -5.35
C VAL A 527 29.86 18.05 -6.12
N SER A 528 30.39 18.37 -7.30
CA SER A 528 30.77 17.37 -8.30
C SER A 528 31.87 17.94 -9.18
N ALA A 529 32.90 17.13 -9.41
CA ALA A 529 33.94 17.40 -10.40
C ALA A 529 33.59 16.83 -11.79
N SER A 530 32.58 15.95 -11.88
CA SER A 530 32.14 15.30 -13.12
C SER A 530 31.01 16.04 -13.85
N SER A 531 31.17 16.21 -15.16
CA SER A 531 30.11 16.72 -16.05
C SER A 531 28.93 15.76 -16.20
N GLU A 532 29.11 14.45 -15.96
CA GLU A 532 28.06 13.45 -16.17
C GLU A 532 26.91 13.59 -15.16
N LEU A 533 27.22 13.76 -13.87
CA LEU A 533 26.20 13.93 -12.83
C LEU A 533 25.40 15.22 -13.05
N ILE A 534 26.08 16.27 -13.50
CA ILE A 534 25.49 17.57 -13.83
C ILE A 534 24.53 17.43 -15.00
N GLN A 535 24.97 16.85 -16.12
CA GLN A 535 24.14 16.62 -17.31
C GLN A 535 22.92 15.75 -17.00
N LEU A 536 23.08 14.68 -16.20
CA LEU A 536 21.97 13.83 -15.78
C LEU A 536 20.95 14.59 -14.93
N THR A 537 21.42 15.40 -13.97
CA THR A 537 20.56 16.18 -13.08
C THR A 537 19.84 17.27 -13.86
N GLN A 538 20.55 17.98 -14.75
CA GLN A 538 19.97 18.93 -15.68
C GLN A 538 18.92 18.27 -16.56
N LYS A 539 19.16 17.10 -17.15
CA LYS A 539 18.17 16.41 -17.98
C LYS A 539 16.91 16.02 -17.20
N ILE A 540 17.03 15.66 -15.92
CA ILE A 540 15.87 15.36 -15.06
C ILE A 540 15.05 16.63 -14.79
N ILE A 541 15.75 17.73 -14.54
CA ILE A 541 15.16 19.04 -14.21
C ILE A 541 14.54 19.71 -15.46
N MET A 542 15.31 19.76 -16.55
CA MET A 542 15.01 20.41 -17.83
C MET A 542 14.25 19.51 -18.81
N GLY A 543 13.98 18.24 -18.45
CA GLY A 543 13.11 17.34 -19.22
C GLY A 543 11.64 17.74 -19.12
N THR A 544 11.36 19.02 -19.37
CA THR A 544 10.06 19.68 -19.34
C THR A 544 9.30 19.36 -20.61
N GLU A 545 8.18 18.65 -20.47
CA GLU A 545 7.08 18.81 -21.42
C GLU A 545 6.30 20.05 -20.98
N ASP A 546 5.89 20.92 -21.90
CA ASP A 546 5.08 22.12 -21.61
C ASP A 546 3.76 21.80 -20.87
N ASN A 547 3.29 20.55 -20.98
CA ASN A 547 2.14 20.01 -20.26
C ASN A 547 2.41 18.62 -19.69
N PRO A 548 3.08 18.50 -18.52
CA PRO A 548 3.48 17.20 -18.02
C PRO A 548 2.24 16.37 -17.64
N THR A 549 2.01 15.27 -18.34
CA THR A 549 0.91 14.33 -18.03
C THR A 549 1.20 13.45 -16.80
N CYS A 550 2.30 13.72 -16.08
CA CYS A 550 2.89 12.94 -14.97
C CYS A 550 1.91 12.55 -13.85
N CYS A 551 0.80 13.27 -13.65
CA CYS A 551 -0.07 13.16 -12.47
C CYS A 551 -1.57 12.99 -12.76
N ARG A 552 -1.98 12.41 -13.89
CA ARG A 552 -3.42 12.22 -14.25
C ARG A 552 -4.29 11.54 -13.17
N PHE A 553 -3.69 10.78 -12.24
CA PHE A 553 -4.41 9.99 -11.23
C PHE A 553 -4.08 10.35 -9.78
N HIS A 554 -3.31 11.41 -9.53
CA HIS A 554 -2.92 11.81 -8.17
C HIS A 554 -3.50 13.18 -7.83
N SER A 555 -4.06 13.30 -6.63
CA SER A 555 -4.64 14.56 -6.16
C SER A 555 -3.58 15.64 -5.88
N ASN A 556 -2.32 15.24 -5.69
CA ASN A 556 -1.18 16.14 -5.59
C ASN A 556 -0.39 16.05 -6.90
N LYS A 557 -0.25 17.19 -7.59
CA LYS A 557 0.53 17.33 -8.82
C LYS A 557 2.05 17.28 -8.51
N CYS A 558 2.87 16.83 -9.46
CA CYS A 558 4.33 16.72 -9.29
C CYS A 558 4.98 18.12 -9.35
N TRP A 559 6.22 18.28 -8.85
CA TRP A 559 6.97 19.55 -8.91
C TRP A 559 6.98 20.21 -10.31
N ARG A 560 7.02 19.41 -11.39
CA ARG A 560 6.97 19.89 -12.79
C ARG A 560 5.73 20.75 -13.11
N HIS A 561 4.63 20.56 -12.40
CA HIS A 561 3.42 21.40 -12.57
C HIS A 561 3.54 22.78 -11.91
N TYR A 562 4.51 22.95 -11.03
CA TYR A 562 4.67 24.13 -10.19
C TYR A 562 5.96 24.89 -10.49
N ILE A 563 6.80 24.43 -11.42
CA ILE A 563 7.98 25.19 -11.79
C ILE A 563 7.61 26.28 -12.77
N GLU A 564 8.11 27.46 -12.47
CA GLU A 564 8.07 28.61 -13.36
C GLU A 564 9.38 28.75 -14.13
N ASP A 565 10.51 28.64 -13.44
CA ASP A 565 11.85 28.84 -14.02
C ASP A 565 12.90 28.09 -13.20
N VAL A 566 14.04 27.73 -13.81
CA VAL A 566 15.19 27.06 -13.19
C VAL A 566 16.46 27.87 -13.44
N THR A 567 16.99 28.46 -12.37
CA THR A 567 18.30 29.13 -12.40
C THR A 567 19.40 28.17 -11.97
N THR A 568 20.46 28.08 -12.77
CA THR A 568 21.69 27.36 -12.44
C THR A 568 22.78 28.37 -12.09
N ARG A 569 23.41 28.24 -10.93
CA ARG A 569 24.56 29.08 -10.54
C ARG A 569 25.78 28.20 -10.28
N ASN A 570 26.89 28.55 -10.90
CA ASN A 570 28.20 28.01 -10.52
C ASN A 570 28.76 28.88 -9.39
N LEU A 571 28.92 28.29 -8.22
CA LEU A 571 29.59 28.95 -7.09
C LEU A 571 30.98 28.31 -6.98
N ALA A 572 32.00 28.99 -7.52
CA ALA A 572 33.38 28.61 -7.28
C ALA A 572 33.83 29.26 -5.96
N CYS A 573 34.12 28.44 -4.96
CA CYS A 573 34.69 28.92 -3.70
C CYS A 573 35.75 27.88 -3.29
N SER A 574 37.03 28.28 -3.29
CA SER A 574 38.23 27.48 -2.94
C SER A 574 38.21 26.02 -3.43
N ASP A 575 38.92 25.71 -4.52
CA ASP A 575 39.12 24.37 -5.11
C ASP A 575 37.87 23.51 -5.38
N ARG A 576 36.66 24.03 -5.17
CA ARG A 576 35.39 23.28 -5.24
C ARG A 576 34.41 23.94 -6.19
N ILE A 577 33.71 23.11 -6.97
CA ILE A 577 32.68 23.54 -7.90
C ILE A 577 31.31 23.13 -7.35
N TYR A 578 30.48 24.13 -7.04
CA TYR A 578 29.10 23.93 -6.60
C TYR A 578 28.14 24.36 -7.70
N TYR A 579 27.20 23.48 -8.05
CA TYR A 579 26.07 23.81 -8.92
C TYR A 579 24.81 23.94 -8.10
N ASP A 580 24.27 25.15 -8.01
CA ASP A 580 23.01 25.45 -7.33
C ASP A 580 21.89 25.56 -8.35
N PHE A 581 21.00 24.58 -8.35
CA PHE A 581 19.75 24.59 -9.12
C PHE A 581 18.63 25.09 -8.24
N LYS A 582 18.14 26.29 -8.52
CA LYS A 582 16.99 26.92 -7.84
C LYS A 582 15.85 27.08 -8.80
N TRP A 583 14.63 26.87 -8.33
CA TRP A 583 13.44 27.14 -9.13
C TRP A 583 12.39 27.94 -8.39
N LYS A 584 11.68 28.79 -9.13
CA LYS A 584 10.50 29.50 -8.63
C LYS A 584 9.30 28.55 -8.68
N ILE A 585 8.62 28.45 -7.55
CA ILE A 585 7.40 27.65 -7.45
C ILE A 585 6.23 28.60 -7.75
N ARG A 586 5.44 28.32 -8.79
CA ARG A 586 4.15 28.98 -9.02
C ARG A 586 3.34 28.85 -7.74
N HIS A 587 3.05 29.99 -7.10
CA HIS A 587 2.16 30.00 -5.95
C HIS A 587 0.87 29.27 -6.33
N ARG A 588 0.29 28.50 -5.40
CA ARG A 588 -1.11 28.13 -5.53
C ARG A 588 -1.86 29.45 -5.58
N SER A 589 -2.18 29.94 -6.76
CA SER A 589 -3.34 30.79 -6.93
C SER A 589 -4.47 30.01 -6.28
N SER A 590 -4.95 30.57 -5.18
CA SER A 590 -6.31 30.32 -4.71
C SER A 590 -7.22 30.76 -5.83
N GLU A 591 -7.42 29.90 -6.82
CA GLU A 591 -8.53 30.05 -7.75
C GLU A 591 -9.79 29.48 -7.09
N PRO A 592 -10.93 30.17 -7.26
CA PRO A 592 -12.13 30.05 -6.44
C PRO A 592 -12.84 28.69 -6.52
#